data_AF-A0A2N5G6B8-F1
#
_entry.id   AF-A0A2N5G6B8-F1
#
_cell.length_a   1.000
_cell.length_b   1.000
_cell.length_c   1.000
_cell.angle_alpha   90.00
_cell.angle_beta   90.00
_cell.angle_gamma   90.00
#
_symmetry.space_group_name_H-M   'P 1'
#
loop_
_entity.id
_entity.type
_entity.pdbx_description
1 polymer ?
#
loop_
_entity_poly.entity_id
_entity_poly.type
_entity_poly.pdbx_seq_one_letter_code
_entity_poly.pdbx_strand_id
1 'polypeptide(L)'
;MNGQTNKTTDLTVATEFLVTAKSGIKAYAQAITETATPELKNALRDQLMRAIQTHEQISSYMISHGYYHPHDVQEQIRLDLNASQAAINMTQSH
;
A
#
# COMPACT_ATOMS: atom_id res chain seq x y z
N MET A 1 17.95 19.87 3.98
CA MET A 1 16.77 19.27 3.34
C MET A 1 15.90 18.71 4.45
N ASN A 2 14.74 19.32 4.64
CA ASN A 2 14.11 19.54 5.93
C ASN A 2 13.19 18.36 6.27
N GLY A 3 13.19 17.86 7.52
CA GLY A 3 12.54 16.59 7.90
C GLY A 3 11.04 16.43 7.60
N GLN A 4 10.34 17.48 7.15
CA GLN A 4 8.99 17.37 6.58
C GLN A 4 8.97 16.74 5.19
N THR A 5 9.93 17.04 4.32
CA THR A 5 10.00 16.47 2.96
C THR A 5 10.17 14.96 3.01
N ASN A 6 11.03 14.46 3.91
CA ASN A 6 11.27 13.02 4.08
C ASN A 6 10.00 12.28 4.54
N LYS A 7 9.25 12.84 5.50
CA LYS A 7 7.99 12.23 5.98
C LYS A 7 6.93 12.15 4.89
N THR A 8 6.79 13.18 4.05
CA THR A 8 5.86 13.17 2.93
C THR A 8 6.28 12.14 1.88
N THR A 9 7.58 12.03 1.58
CA THR A 9 8.10 10.99 0.69
C THR A 9 7.85 9.58 1.24
N ASP A 10 8.10 9.34 2.53
CA ASP A 10 7.89 8.05 3.16
C ASP A 10 6.40 7.64 3.16
N LEU A 11 5.50 8.59 3.43
CA LEU A 11 4.05 8.37 3.34
C LEU A 11 3.63 7.97 1.93
N THR A 12 4.10 8.69 0.90
CA THR A 12 3.77 8.40 -0.51
C THR A 12 4.27 7.01 -0.90
N VAL A 13 5.55 6.71 -0.63
CA VAL A 13 6.14 5.40 -0.98
C VAL A 13 5.42 4.26 -0.25
N ALA A 14 5.14 4.41 1.04
CA ALA A 14 4.44 3.39 1.81
C ALA A 14 3.00 3.17 1.30
N THR A 15 2.30 4.25 0.93
CA THR A 15 0.95 4.18 0.37
C THR A 15 0.93 3.47 -0.98
N GLU A 16 1.83 3.84 -1.90
CA GLU A 16 1.96 3.17 -3.20
C GLU A 16 2.32 1.69 -3.04
N PHE A 17 3.21 1.37 -2.10
CA PHE A 17 3.61 0.00 -1.84
C PHE A 17 2.44 -0.83 -1.27
N LEU A 18 1.68 -0.29 -0.31
CA LEU A 18 0.49 -0.95 0.23
C LEU A 18 -0.58 -1.19 -0.85
N VAL A 19 -0.83 -0.21 -1.73
CA VAL A 19 -1.78 -0.34 -2.86
C VAL A 19 -1.30 -1.40 -3.85
N THR A 20 0.00 -1.45 -4.15
CA THR A 20 0.60 -2.44 -5.05
C THR A 20 0.48 -3.84 -4.47
N ALA A 21 0.75 -4.02 -3.17
CA ALA A 21 0.60 -5.32 -2.50
C ALA A 21 -0.86 -5.81 -2.56
N LYS A 22 -1.84 -4.95 -2.28
CA LYS A 22 -3.28 -5.27 -2.39
C LYS A 22 -3.68 -5.66 -3.82
N SER A 23 -3.17 -4.94 -4.80
CA SER A 23 -3.41 -5.24 -6.22
C SER A 23 -2.78 -6.57 -6.63
N GLY A 24 -1.57 -6.86 -6.19
CA GLY A 24 -0.89 -8.14 -6.41
C GLY A 24 -1.67 -9.32 -5.83
N ILE A 25 -2.20 -9.20 -4.61
CA ILE A 25 -3.07 -10.22 -4.00
C ILE A 25 -4.26 -10.55 -4.90
N LYS A 26 -4.97 -9.53 -5.41
CA LYS A 26 -6.12 -9.72 -6.32
C LYS A 26 -5.69 -10.39 -7.63
N ALA A 27 -4.59 -9.93 -8.22
CA ALA A 27 -4.06 -10.46 -9.47
C ALA A 27 -3.66 -11.94 -9.35
N TYR A 28 -2.98 -12.33 -8.27
CA TYR A 28 -2.62 -13.72 -8.04
C TYR A 28 -3.85 -14.60 -7.80
N ALA A 29 -4.83 -14.12 -7.02
CA ALA A 29 -6.08 -14.85 -6.82
C ALA A 29 -6.79 -15.12 -8.15
N GLN A 30 -6.89 -14.12 -9.03
CA GLN A 30 -7.44 -14.28 -10.37
C GLN A 30 -6.64 -15.31 -11.20
N ALA A 31 -5.32 -15.16 -11.28
CA ALA A 31 -4.46 -16.05 -12.05
C ALA A 31 -4.54 -17.52 -11.59
N ILE A 32 -4.67 -17.77 -10.28
CA ILE A 32 -4.84 -19.12 -9.71
C ILE A 32 -6.14 -19.76 -10.21
N THR A 33 -7.21 -18.97 -10.41
CA THR A 33 -8.50 -19.48 -10.91
C THR A 33 -8.48 -19.77 -12.41
N GLU A 34 -7.62 -19.08 -13.16
CA GLU A 34 -7.55 -19.20 -14.63
C GLU A 34 -6.46 -20.19 -15.11
N THR A 35 -5.53 -20.59 -14.24
CA THR A 35 -4.43 -21.49 -14.63
C THR A 35 -4.81 -22.98 -14.66
N ALA A 36 -4.46 -23.65 -15.76
CA ALA A 36 -4.68 -25.08 -15.96
C ALA A 36 -3.53 -25.96 -15.45
N THR A 37 -2.30 -25.42 -15.40
CA THR A 37 -1.09 -26.18 -15.09
C THR A 37 -0.89 -26.30 -13.57
N PRO A 38 -0.82 -27.51 -12.99
CA PRO A 38 -0.66 -27.71 -11.54
C PRO A 38 0.58 -27.03 -10.96
N GLU A 39 1.71 -27.10 -11.67
CA GLU A 39 2.99 -26.53 -11.24
C GLU A 39 2.89 -25.00 -11.17
N LEU A 40 2.30 -24.37 -12.19
CA LEU A 40 2.06 -22.93 -12.23
C LEU A 40 1.07 -22.50 -11.14
N LYS A 41 0.02 -23.29 -10.90
CA LYS A 41 -0.95 -23.04 -9.82
C LYS A 41 -0.28 -23.00 -8.44
N ASN A 42 0.66 -23.91 -8.19
CA ASN A 42 1.39 -23.94 -6.93
C ASN A 42 2.34 -22.72 -6.80
N ALA A 43 3.06 -22.37 -7.87
CA ALA A 43 3.91 -21.17 -7.87
C ALA A 43 3.10 -19.89 -7.60
N LEU A 44 1.92 -19.74 -8.22
CA LEU A 44 1.05 -18.59 -8.00
C LEU A 44 0.48 -18.54 -6.57
N ARG A 45 0.19 -19.70 -5.96
CA ARG A 45 -0.21 -19.76 -4.54
C ARG A 45 0.91 -19.29 -3.61
N ASP A 46 2.15 -19.71 -3.87
CA ASP A 46 3.29 -19.24 -3.08
C ASP A 46 3.50 -17.73 -3.22
N GLN A 47 3.33 -17.20 -4.44
CA GLN A 47 3.39 -15.75 -4.70
C GLN A 47 2.25 -14.99 -4.01
N LEU A 48 1.02 -15.52 -4.01
CA LEU A 48 -0.11 -14.96 -3.26
C LEU A 48 0.21 -14.88 -1.77
N MET A 49 0.73 -15.97 -1.18
CA MET A 49 1.09 -16.00 0.24
C MET A 49 2.17 -14.97 0.57
N ARG A 50 3.18 -14.83 -0.29
CA ARG A 50 4.21 -13.77 -0.13
C ARG A 50 3.60 -12.37 -0.24
N ALA A 51 2.68 -12.14 -1.17
CA ALA A 51 2.01 -10.84 -1.31
C ALA A 51 1.17 -10.49 -0.07
N ILE A 52 0.51 -11.48 0.55
CA ILE A 52 -0.22 -11.32 1.82
C ILE A 52 0.74 -10.96 2.96
N GLN A 53 1.88 -11.65 3.08
CA GLN A 53 2.90 -11.31 4.07
C GLN A 53 3.48 -9.90 3.86
N THR A 54 3.75 -9.52 2.62
CA THR A 54 4.18 -8.16 2.27
C THR A 54 3.14 -7.12 2.68
N HIS A 55 1.85 -7.38 2.40
CA HIS A 55 0.76 -6.51 2.82
C HIS A 55 0.72 -6.34 4.35
N GLU A 56 0.88 -7.42 5.11
CA GLU A 56 0.93 -7.37 6.58
C GLU A 56 2.10 -6.53 7.09
N GLN A 57 3.29 -6.71 6.52
CA GLN A 57 4.48 -5.96 6.90
C GLN A 57 4.32 -4.45 6.63
N ILE A 58 3.90 -4.08 5.42
CA ILE A 58 3.77 -2.66 5.06
C ILE A 58 2.60 -1.99 5.79
N SER A 59 1.47 -2.69 5.98
CA SER A 59 0.35 -2.15 6.76
C SER A 59 0.73 -1.96 8.23
N SER A 60 1.47 -2.90 8.84
CA SER A 60 1.97 -2.76 10.21
C SER A 60 2.93 -1.59 10.35
N TYR A 61 3.85 -1.41 9.40
CA TYR A 61 4.74 -0.25 9.34
C TYR A 61 3.94 1.05 9.24
N MET A 62 2.95 1.12 8.35
CA MET A 62 2.13 2.33 8.20
C MET A 62 1.30 2.62 9.46
N ILE A 63 0.77 1.61 10.14
CA ILE A 63 0.04 1.77 11.40
C ILE A 63 0.97 2.32 12.49
N SER A 64 2.17 1.74 12.66
CA SER A 64 3.11 2.16 13.71
C SER A 64 3.61 3.59 13.52
N HIS A 65 3.58 4.11 12.28
CA HIS A 65 3.98 5.48 11.94
C HIS A 65 2.80 6.46 11.85
N GLY A 66 1.57 5.99 12.09
CA GLY A 66 0.36 6.82 11.97
C GLY A 66 0.02 7.22 10.54
N TYR A 67 0.44 6.44 9.56
CA TYR A 67 0.12 6.61 8.13
C TYR A 67 -1.12 5.83 7.72
N TYR A 68 -1.53 4.83 8.50
CA TYR A 68 -2.69 3.99 8.21
C TYR A 68 -3.50 3.67 9.47
N HIS A 69 -4.81 3.94 9.42
CA HIS A 69 -5.77 3.80 10.51
C HIS A 69 -6.91 2.85 10.09
N PRO A 70 -6.66 1.53 9.98
CA PRO A 70 -7.65 0.58 9.44
C PRO A 70 -8.92 0.43 10.28
N HIS A 71 -8.88 0.81 11.56
CA HIS A 71 -10.02 0.73 12.48
C HIS A 71 -10.70 2.08 12.73
N ASP A 72 -10.14 3.18 12.20
CA ASP A 72 -10.71 4.52 12.32
C ASP A 72 -10.74 5.18 10.94
N VAL A 73 -11.84 4.92 10.22
CA VAL A 73 -12.04 5.42 8.86
C VAL A 73 -12.13 6.94 8.85
N GLN A 74 -12.66 7.57 9.91
CA GLN A 74 -12.77 9.03 9.95
C GLN A 74 -11.39 9.68 10.08
N GLU A 75 -10.54 9.12 10.93
CA GLU A 75 -9.15 9.56 11.05
C GLU A 75 -8.37 9.32 9.75
N GLN A 76 -8.54 8.15 9.11
CA GLN A 76 -7.92 7.87 7.82
C GLN A 76 -8.31 8.90 6.76
N ILE A 77 -9.61 9.21 6.62
CA ILE A 77 -10.11 10.20 5.65
C ILE A 77 -9.48 11.58 5.93
N ARG A 78 -9.41 11.99 7.20
CA ARG A 78 -8.80 13.27 7.59
C ARG A 78 -7.32 13.32 7.21
N LEU A 79 -6.59 12.25 7.45
CA LEU A 79 -5.18 12.12 7.07
C LEU A 79 -5.00 12.22 5.55
N ASP A 80 -5.82 11.50 4.79
CA ASP A 80 -5.77 11.48 3.31
C ASP A 80 -6.07 12.86 2.71
N LEU A 81 -7.06 13.58 3.26
CA LEU A 81 -7.39 14.95 2.84
C LEU A 81 -6.24 15.93 3.09
N ASN A 82 -5.61 15.84 4.27
CA ASN A 82 -4.46 16.69 4.61
C ASN A 82 -3.26 16.40 3.69
N ALA A 83 -2.96 15.13 3.43
CA ALA A 83 -1.91 14.73 2.51
C ALA A 83 -2.18 15.23 1.08
N SER A 84 -3.42 15.11 0.61
CA SER A 84 -3.87 15.60 -0.70
C SER A 84 -3.71 17.12 -0.84
N GLN A 85 -4.14 17.87 0.18
CA GLN A 85 -3.99 19.33 0.18
C GLN A 85 -2.52 19.76 0.19
N ALA A 86 -1.67 19.07 0.95
CA ALA A 86 -0.23 19.32 0.96
C ALA A 86 0.40 19.08 -0.43
N ALA A 87 0.00 18.01 -1.12
CA ALA A 87 0.46 17.71 -2.49
C ALA A 87 0.05 18.78 -3.51
N ILE A 88 -1.19 19.28 -3.43
CA ILE A 88 -1.67 20.39 -4.27
C ILE A 88 -0.82 21.64 -4.05
N ASN A 89 -0.58 22.00 -2.78
CA ASN A 89 0.18 23.20 -2.44
C ASN A 89 1.64 23.14 -2.91
N MET A 90 2.28 21.97 -2.85
CA MET A 90 3.63 21.76 -3.39
C MET A 90 3.69 21.91 -4.91
N THR A 91 2.63 21.47 -5.61
CA THR A 91 2.54 21.61 -7.08
C THR A 91 2.31 23.06 -7.49
N GLN A 92 1.60 23.85 -6.68
CA GLN A 92 1.32 25.27 -6.95
C GLN A 92 2.47 26.22 -6.60
N SER A 93 3.45 25.79 -5.79
CA SER A 93 4.62 26.62 -5.45
C SER A 93 5.78 26.51 -6.46
N HIS A 94 5.55 25.84 -7.59
CA HIS A 94 6.46 25.68 -8.71
C HIS A 94 5.79 26.15 -10.00
#